data_AF-A0A565C1D1-F1
#
_entry.id   AF-A0A565C1D1-F1
#
_cell.length_a   1.000
_cell.length_b   1.000
_cell.length_c   1.000
_cell.angle_alpha   90.00
_cell.angle_beta   90.00
_cell.angle_gamma   90.00
#
_symmetry.space_group_name_H-M   'P 1'
#
loop_
_entity.id
_entity.type
_entity.pdbx_description
1 polymer ?
#
loop_
_entity_poly.entity_id
_entity_poly.type
_entity_poly.pdbx_seq_one_letter_code
_entity_poly.pdbx_strand_id
1 'polypeptide(L)'
;MTRQVEIRQCLIYDGPDANARLIGLEYIVTEKLFMALPDDEKKLWHTHEWEVKGGFLFMPGVPGPIQRQELDKVAKTYGKVFHFWQVDLGHELPIGLPNVMMAVTRDGQLFHDMIQEAEKRFGVSIEGERDARAYMKGPEFGIHPLANGGGKGLKLEVREVDIDKAG
;
A
#
# COMPACT_ATOMS: atom_id res chain seq x y z
N MET A 1 -16.23 4.96 -23.92
CA MET A 1 -14.88 4.79 -23.37
C MET A 1 -14.82 5.51 -22.03
N THR A 2 -14.90 4.77 -20.93
CA THR A 2 -14.65 5.30 -19.59
C THR A 2 -13.18 5.66 -19.48
N ARG A 3 -12.86 6.92 -19.18
CA ARG A 3 -11.49 7.35 -18.89
C ARG A 3 -11.05 6.59 -17.63
N GLN A 4 -10.17 5.60 -17.77
CA GLN A 4 -9.58 4.95 -16.63
C GLN A 4 -8.72 6.00 -15.92
N VAL A 5 -9.02 6.28 -14.66
CA VAL A 5 -8.23 7.21 -13.85
C VAL A 5 -6.84 6.62 -13.73
N GLU A 6 -5.83 7.28 -14.30
CA GLU A 6 -4.46 6.78 -14.31
C GLU A 6 -3.74 6.98 -12.95
N ILE A 7 -4.23 7.90 -12.12
CA ILE A 7 -3.68 8.24 -10.79
C ILE A 7 -4.80 8.39 -9.76
N ARG A 8 -4.73 7.69 -8.63
CA ARG A 8 -5.56 7.92 -7.44
C ARG A 8 -4.72 8.46 -6.31
N GLN A 9 -5.34 9.28 -5.46
CA GLN A 9 -4.73 9.85 -4.26
C GLN A 9 -5.59 9.43 -3.07
N CYS A 10 -4.98 8.80 -2.09
CA CYS A 10 -5.65 8.28 -0.91
C CYS A 10 -5.08 8.94 0.35
N LEU A 11 -5.97 9.21 1.30
CA LEU A 11 -5.61 9.58 2.66
C LEU A 11 -5.56 8.30 3.51
N ILE A 12 -4.52 8.14 4.32
CA ILE A 12 -4.37 6.98 5.20
C ILE A 12 -4.57 7.43 6.64
N TYR A 13 -5.47 6.75 7.33
CA TYR A 13 -5.76 6.96 8.74
C TYR A 13 -5.33 5.74 9.57
N ASP A 14 -5.03 5.93 10.86
CA ASP A 14 -4.68 4.84 11.79
C ASP A 14 -5.87 3.95 12.21
N GLY A 15 -7.08 4.32 11.82
CA GLY A 15 -8.29 3.56 12.10
C GLY A 15 -9.53 4.09 11.36
N PRO A 16 -10.67 3.39 11.48
CA PRO A 16 -11.93 3.77 10.86
C PRO A 16 -12.75 4.76 11.71
N ASP A 17 -12.31 5.08 12.92
CA ASP A 17 -13.03 5.90 13.88
C ASP A 17 -13.01 7.40 13.49
N ALA A 18 -14.03 8.15 13.90
CA ALA A 18 -14.17 9.56 13.50
C ALA A 18 -13.03 10.48 13.99
N ASN A 19 -12.30 10.06 15.03
CA ASN A 19 -11.14 10.74 15.59
C ASN A 19 -9.81 10.12 15.14
N ALA A 20 -9.82 9.25 14.12
CA ALA A 20 -8.62 8.65 13.58
C ALA A 20 -7.65 9.72 13.08
N ARG A 21 -6.37 9.46 13.29
CA ARG A 21 -5.29 10.36 12.92
C ARG A 21 -4.96 10.17 11.45
N LEU A 22 -4.85 11.27 10.69
CA LEU A 22 -4.28 11.21 9.35
C LEU A 22 -2.78 10.90 9.48
N ILE A 23 -2.37 9.71 9.08
CA ILE A 23 -0.99 9.24 9.24
C ILE A 23 -0.21 9.29 7.93
N GLY A 24 -0.87 9.31 6.78
CA GLY A 24 -0.17 9.11 5.51
C GLY A 24 -0.94 9.47 4.26
N LEU A 25 -0.23 9.37 3.15
CA LEU A 25 -0.75 9.50 1.80
C LEU A 25 -0.32 8.31 0.96
N GLU A 26 -1.19 7.91 0.05
CA GLU A 26 -0.87 6.96 -1.01
C GLU A 26 -1.18 7.55 -2.38
N TYR A 27 -0.25 7.33 -3.31
CA TYR A 27 -0.50 7.48 -4.74
C TYR A 27 -0.61 6.11 -5.38
N ILE A 28 -1.72 5.84 -6.06
CA ILE A 28 -1.92 4.60 -6.82
C ILE A 28 -1.88 4.93 -8.30
N VAL A 29 -1.03 4.24 -9.04
CA VAL A 29 -0.88 4.42 -10.49
C VAL A 29 -1.08 3.13 -11.25
N THR A 30 -1.50 3.24 -12.50
CA THR A 30 -1.55 2.10 -13.42
C THR A 30 -0.15 1.54 -13.67
N GLU A 31 -0.06 0.25 -14.00
CA GLU A 31 1.20 -0.39 -14.42
C GLU A 31 1.88 0.39 -15.55
N LYS A 32 1.12 0.89 -16.53
CA LYS A 32 1.64 1.72 -17.62
C LYS A 32 2.40 2.96 -17.12
N LEU A 33 1.84 3.69 -16.16
CA LEU A 33 2.52 4.86 -15.60
C LEU A 33 3.74 4.45 -14.76
N PHE A 34 3.62 3.40 -13.96
CA PHE A 34 4.73 2.87 -13.19
C PHE A 34 5.92 2.48 -14.08
N MET A 35 5.66 1.82 -15.22
CA MET A 35 6.70 1.41 -16.17
C MET A 35 7.44 2.61 -16.79
N ALA A 36 6.78 3.76 -16.89
CA ALA A 36 7.35 5.00 -17.41
C ALA A 36 8.18 5.79 -16.37
N LEU A 37 8.17 5.38 -15.09
CA LEU A 37 8.95 6.05 -14.05
C LEU A 37 10.47 5.80 -14.24
N PRO A 38 11.32 6.74 -13.80
CA PRO A 38 12.74 6.48 -13.62
C PRO A 38 12.99 5.30 -12.68
N ASP A 39 14.05 4.55 -12.92
CA ASP A 39 14.34 3.32 -12.17
C ASP A 39 14.58 3.56 -10.67
N ASP A 40 15.20 4.69 -10.31
CA ASP A 40 15.37 5.05 -8.90
C ASP A 40 14.06 5.40 -8.23
N GLU A 41 13.10 5.94 -8.97
CA GLU A 41 11.77 6.26 -8.45
C GLU A 41 10.97 4.97 -8.20
N LYS A 42 11.04 3.97 -9.10
CA LYS A 42 10.32 2.68 -8.96
C LYS A 42 10.55 1.96 -7.63
N LYS A 43 11.73 2.15 -7.02
CA LYS A 43 12.10 1.58 -5.71
C LYS A 43 11.21 2.07 -4.58
N LEU A 44 10.60 3.25 -4.73
CA LEU A 44 9.70 3.83 -3.74
C LEU A 44 8.26 3.31 -3.85
N TRP A 45 7.98 2.45 -4.82
CA TRP A 45 6.64 1.93 -5.09
C TRP A 45 6.58 0.44 -4.78
N HIS A 46 5.39 -0.04 -4.43
CA HIS A 46 5.10 -1.45 -4.25
C HIS A 46 3.96 -1.89 -5.17
N THR A 47 3.86 -3.19 -5.43
CA THR A 47 2.68 -3.77 -6.10
C THR A 47 1.59 -4.06 -5.08
N HIS A 48 0.33 -3.82 -5.45
CA HIS A 48 -0.80 -4.24 -4.61
C HIS A 48 -1.18 -5.71 -4.83
N GLU A 49 -0.55 -6.42 -5.77
CA GLU A 49 -0.96 -7.77 -6.17
C GLU A 49 -1.12 -8.71 -4.97
N TRP A 50 -0.07 -8.80 -4.14
CA TRP A 50 -0.02 -9.81 -3.09
C TRP A 50 -0.94 -9.48 -1.92
N GLU A 51 -0.99 -8.24 -1.46
CA GLU A 51 -1.89 -7.85 -0.38
C GLU A 51 -3.37 -7.98 -0.78
N VAL A 52 -3.71 -7.74 -2.05
CA VAL A 52 -5.07 -7.93 -2.55
C VAL A 52 -5.42 -9.40 -2.63
N LYS A 53 -4.60 -10.18 -3.33
CA LYS A 53 -4.83 -11.62 -3.56
C LYS A 53 -4.67 -12.44 -2.29
N GLY A 54 -3.84 -11.99 -1.36
CA GLY A 54 -3.62 -12.61 -0.05
C GLY A 54 -4.74 -12.33 0.95
N GLY A 55 -5.74 -11.51 0.60
CA GLY A 55 -6.88 -11.19 1.48
C GLY A 55 -6.63 -10.06 2.47
N PHE A 56 -5.44 -9.44 2.47
CA PHE A 56 -5.04 -8.42 3.44
C PHE A 56 -5.64 -7.04 3.17
N LEU A 57 -5.80 -6.65 1.90
CA LEU A 57 -6.50 -5.43 1.54
C LEU A 57 -7.99 -5.71 1.34
N PHE A 58 -8.85 -5.10 2.14
CA PHE A 58 -10.30 -5.23 2.02
C PHE A 58 -11.00 -3.93 2.39
N MET A 59 -12.28 -3.81 2.02
CA MET A 59 -13.11 -2.65 2.34
C MET A 59 -14.13 -3.03 3.42
N PRO A 60 -13.89 -2.68 4.71
CA PRO A 60 -14.82 -3.00 5.79
C PRO A 60 -16.23 -2.49 5.51
N GLY A 61 -17.24 -3.32 5.81
CA GLY A 61 -18.66 -2.97 5.59
C GLY A 61 -19.13 -3.05 4.13
N VAL A 62 -18.23 -3.33 3.17
CA VAL A 62 -18.61 -3.54 1.76
C VAL A 62 -18.73 -5.04 1.45
N PRO A 63 -19.86 -5.51 0.92
CA PRO A 63 -20.03 -6.92 0.57
C PRO A 63 -18.94 -7.44 -0.37
N GLY A 64 -18.45 -8.66 -0.10
CA GLY A 64 -17.37 -9.33 -0.84
C GLY A 64 -17.46 -9.20 -2.37
N PRO A 65 -18.58 -9.57 -3.02
CA PRO A 65 -18.71 -9.46 -4.47
C PRO A 65 -18.54 -8.04 -5.02
N ILE A 66 -18.92 -7.02 -4.24
CA ILE A 66 -18.82 -5.61 -4.66
C ILE A 66 -17.36 -5.16 -4.54
N GLN A 67 -16.72 -5.41 -3.39
CA GLN A 67 -15.31 -5.02 -3.23
C GLN A 67 -14.38 -5.72 -4.21
N ARG A 68 -14.65 -6.99 -4.56
CA ARG A 68 -13.82 -7.75 -5.51
C ARG A 68 -13.74 -7.12 -6.91
N GLN A 69 -14.75 -6.36 -7.34
CA GLN A 69 -14.70 -5.68 -8.64
C GLN A 69 -13.66 -4.55 -8.67
N GLU A 70 -13.53 -3.81 -7.58
CA GLU A 70 -12.51 -2.76 -7.47
C GLU A 70 -11.14 -3.35 -7.13
N LEU A 71 -11.08 -4.35 -6.25
CA LEU A 71 -9.84 -5.02 -5.89
C LEU A 71 -9.18 -5.73 -7.09
N ASP A 72 -9.95 -6.30 -8.03
CA ASP A 72 -9.38 -6.86 -9.27
C ASP A 72 -8.67 -5.80 -10.14
N LYS A 73 -9.09 -4.53 -10.04
CA LYS A 73 -8.39 -3.42 -10.69
C LYS A 73 -7.16 -3.01 -9.89
N VAL A 74 -7.27 -2.92 -8.56
CA VAL A 74 -6.18 -2.53 -7.66
C VAL A 74 -5.03 -3.53 -7.69
N ALA A 75 -5.30 -4.83 -7.80
CA ALA A 75 -4.27 -5.88 -7.89
C ALA A 75 -3.26 -5.66 -9.05
N LYS A 76 -3.62 -4.86 -10.05
CA LYS A 76 -2.83 -4.55 -11.26
C LYS A 76 -2.11 -3.20 -11.17
N THR A 77 -2.08 -2.57 -10.01
CA THR A 77 -1.58 -1.20 -9.82
C THR A 77 -0.36 -1.17 -8.89
N TYR A 78 0.34 -0.05 -8.91
CA TYR A 78 1.48 0.21 -8.03
C TYR A 78 1.18 1.38 -7.09
N GLY A 79 1.57 1.26 -5.83
CA GLY A 79 1.32 2.22 -4.76
C GLY A 79 2.61 2.87 -4.26
N LYS A 80 2.60 4.18 -4.01
CA LYS A 80 3.66 4.90 -3.29
C LYS A 80 3.06 5.48 -2.02
N VAL A 81 3.53 4.99 -0.88
CA VAL A 81 2.99 5.36 0.43
C VAL A 81 4.05 6.05 1.26
N PHE A 82 3.68 7.18 1.86
CA PHE A 82 4.43 7.80 2.95
C PHE A 82 3.57 7.90 4.21
N HIS A 83 4.10 7.41 5.32
CA HIS A 83 3.58 7.68 6.65
C HIS A 83 4.38 8.81 7.29
N PHE A 84 3.68 9.86 7.72
CA PHE A 84 4.23 11.03 8.41
C PHE A 84 4.09 10.93 9.93
N TRP A 85 3.26 10.00 10.44
CA TRP A 85 3.03 9.80 11.86
C TRP A 85 3.21 8.32 12.25
N GLN A 86 4.19 8.04 13.10
CA GLN A 86 4.48 6.71 13.66
C GLN A 86 3.64 6.45 14.92
N VAL A 87 2.32 6.26 14.75
CA VAL A 87 1.39 6.00 15.86
C VAL A 87 1.66 4.68 16.58
N ASP A 88 2.26 3.72 15.89
CA ASP A 88 2.71 2.41 16.37
C ASP A 88 3.85 2.49 17.40
N LEU A 89 4.60 3.59 17.40
CA LEU A 89 5.58 3.91 18.46
C LEU A 89 4.96 4.61 19.68
N GLY A 90 3.63 4.79 19.69
CA GLY A 90 2.91 5.44 20.79
C GLY A 90 3.00 6.96 20.79
N HIS A 91 3.43 7.59 19.69
CA HIS A 91 3.57 9.03 19.61
C HIS A 91 2.22 9.76 19.58
N GLU A 92 2.04 10.74 20.47
CA GLU A 92 0.85 11.63 20.50
C GLU A 92 0.89 12.75 19.45
N LEU A 93 2.06 13.04 18.89
CA LEU A 93 2.28 14.03 17.84
C LEU A 93 3.00 13.37 16.65
N PRO A 94 2.89 13.92 15.43
CA PRO A 94 3.59 13.41 14.24
C PRO A 94 5.09 13.78 14.28
N ILE A 95 5.82 13.21 15.25
CA ILE A 95 7.25 13.40 15.44
C ILE A 95 8.04 12.32 14.70
N GLY A 96 9.24 12.70 14.26
CA GLY A 96 10.14 11.84 13.49
C GLY A 96 10.09 12.11 11.99
N LEU A 97 10.84 11.31 11.24
CA LEU A 97 10.88 11.42 9.78
C LEU A 97 9.70 10.68 9.15
N PRO A 98 9.26 11.11 7.96
CA PRO A 98 8.37 10.29 7.15
C PRO A 98 9.04 8.95 6.83
N ASN A 99 8.24 7.89 6.71
CA ASN A 99 8.69 6.58 6.26
C ASN A 99 7.98 6.19 4.97
N VAL A 100 8.75 5.67 4.02
CA VAL A 100 8.18 4.99 2.85
C VAL A 100 7.67 3.62 3.29
N MET A 101 6.41 3.31 2.98
CA MET A 101 5.79 2.04 3.35
C MET A 101 5.70 1.11 2.14
N MET A 102 5.88 -0.18 2.41
CA MET A 102 5.76 -1.24 1.41
C MET A 102 4.59 -2.15 1.77
N ALA A 103 3.88 -2.65 0.76
CA ALA A 103 2.87 -3.67 0.93
C ALA A 103 3.49 -5.02 1.37
N VAL A 104 2.60 -5.89 1.88
CA VAL A 104 2.91 -7.30 2.09
C VAL A 104 3.09 -7.96 0.72
N THR A 105 4.18 -8.69 0.52
CA THR A 105 4.58 -9.25 -0.78
C THR A 105 4.78 -10.77 -0.76
N ARG A 106 4.77 -11.38 0.42
CA ARG A 106 4.84 -12.84 0.61
C ARG A 106 4.29 -13.25 1.97
N ASP A 107 4.00 -14.54 2.11
CA ASP A 107 3.66 -15.14 3.40
C ASP A 107 4.81 -14.96 4.42
N GLY A 108 4.46 -14.86 5.71
CA GLY A 108 5.41 -14.74 6.82
C GLY A 108 5.94 -13.33 7.11
N GLN A 109 5.42 -12.28 6.44
CA GLN A 109 5.76 -10.88 6.74
C GLN A 109 4.90 -10.23 7.83
N LEU A 110 3.76 -10.84 8.17
CA LEU A 110 2.86 -10.38 9.23
C LEU A 110 2.86 -11.35 10.39
N PHE A 111 2.73 -10.82 11.60
CA PHE A 111 2.54 -11.63 12.80
C PHE A 111 1.13 -12.23 12.82
N HIS A 112 1.01 -13.47 13.32
CA HIS A 112 -0.25 -14.22 13.26
C HIS A 112 -1.34 -13.62 14.15
N ASP A 113 -0.97 -13.07 15.29
CA ASP A 113 -1.86 -12.35 16.21
C ASP A 113 -2.47 -11.11 15.56
N MET A 114 -1.70 -10.34 14.77
CA MET A 114 -2.21 -9.20 14.02
C MET A 114 -3.29 -9.61 13.00
N ILE A 115 -3.09 -10.76 12.34
CA ILE A 115 -4.07 -11.31 11.39
C ILE A 115 -5.35 -11.68 12.12
N GLN A 116 -5.25 -12.45 13.21
CA GLN A 116 -6.41 -12.88 14.00
C GLN A 116 -7.17 -11.69 14.60
N GLU A 117 -6.46 -10.65 15.06
CA GLU A 117 -7.08 -9.44 15.57
C GLU A 117 -7.85 -8.70 14.47
N ALA A 118 -7.29 -8.57 13.26
CA ALA A 118 -7.98 -7.97 12.13
C ALA A 118 -9.23 -8.77 11.73
N GLU A 119 -9.13 -10.10 11.62
CA GLU A 119 -10.27 -10.98 11.34
C GLU A 119 -11.39 -10.81 12.35
N LYS A 120 -11.05 -10.83 13.65
CA LYS A 120 -12.01 -10.63 14.74
C LYS A 120 -12.62 -9.22 14.72
N ARG A 121 -11.80 -8.18 14.52
CA ARG A 121 -12.24 -6.78 14.54
C ARG A 121 -13.19 -6.47 13.40
N PHE A 122 -12.95 -7.01 12.21
CA PHE A 122 -13.73 -6.69 11.02
C PHE A 122 -14.71 -7.78 10.59
N GLY A 123 -14.73 -8.94 11.27
CA GLY A 123 -15.60 -10.06 10.93
C GLY A 123 -15.29 -10.65 9.56
N VAL A 124 -14.01 -10.70 9.19
CA VAL A 124 -13.53 -11.20 7.90
C VAL A 124 -12.70 -12.47 8.09
N SER A 125 -12.56 -13.27 7.03
CA SER A 125 -11.58 -14.35 6.96
C SER A 125 -10.56 -14.02 5.88
N ILE A 126 -9.30 -13.82 6.26
CA ILE A 126 -8.22 -13.51 5.31
C ILE A 126 -7.98 -14.71 4.40
N GLU A 127 -7.97 -15.92 4.94
CA GLU A 127 -7.84 -17.15 4.15
C GLU A 127 -9.03 -17.34 3.19
N GLY A 128 -10.25 -17.13 3.68
CA GLY A 128 -11.44 -17.19 2.83
C GLY A 128 -11.44 -16.14 1.71
N GLU A 129 -10.96 -14.92 1.98
CA GLU A 129 -10.79 -13.90 0.96
C GLU A 129 -9.66 -14.23 -0.02
N ARG A 130 -8.55 -14.84 0.44
CA ARG A 130 -7.47 -15.34 -0.42
C ARG A 130 -8.01 -16.35 -1.42
N ASP A 131 -8.76 -17.34 -0.96
CA ASP A 131 -9.39 -18.36 -1.80
C ASP A 131 -10.38 -17.74 -2.79
N ALA A 132 -11.25 -16.84 -2.30
CA ALA A 132 -12.23 -16.16 -3.12
C ALA A 132 -11.60 -15.23 -4.17
N ARG A 133 -10.33 -14.87 -4.05
CA ARG A 133 -9.59 -13.97 -4.95
C ARG A 133 -8.52 -14.68 -5.76
N ALA A 134 -8.40 -16.00 -5.68
CA ALA A 134 -7.39 -16.80 -6.39
C ALA A 134 -7.44 -16.61 -7.93
N TYR A 135 -8.60 -16.23 -8.48
CA TYR A 135 -8.77 -15.95 -9.91
C TYR A 135 -8.21 -14.60 -10.36
N MET A 136 -7.93 -13.67 -9.44
CA MET A 136 -7.44 -12.33 -9.75
C MET A 136 -6.01 -12.37 -10.30
N LYS A 137 -5.74 -11.50 -11.26
CA LYS A 137 -4.42 -11.34 -11.87
C LYS A 137 -3.75 -10.07 -11.33
N GLY A 138 -2.43 -10.14 -11.18
CA GLY A 138 -1.58 -8.99 -10.93
C GLY A 138 -1.27 -8.20 -12.21
N PRO A 139 -0.21 -7.37 -12.17
CA PRO A 139 0.30 -6.62 -13.33
C PRO A 139 0.55 -7.54 -14.54
N GLU A 140 0.28 -7.05 -15.76
CA GLU A 140 0.38 -7.79 -17.01
C GLU A 140 1.81 -8.26 -17.31
N PHE A 141 2.82 -7.46 -16.95
CA PHE A 141 4.23 -7.78 -17.16
C PHE A 141 4.86 -8.51 -15.96
N GLY A 142 4.04 -8.89 -14.98
CA GLY A 142 4.49 -9.41 -13.69
C GLY A 142 5.02 -8.31 -12.76
N ILE A 143 5.45 -8.71 -11.57
CA ILE A 143 5.99 -7.78 -10.58
C ILE A 143 7.37 -7.30 -11.02
N HIS A 144 7.50 -5.99 -11.24
CA HIS A 144 8.77 -5.40 -11.65
C HIS A 144 9.85 -5.54 -10.55
N PRO A 145 11.10 -5.93 -10.86
CA PRO A 145 12.12 -6.23 -9.86
C PRO A 145 12.57 -5.02 -9.04
N LEU A 146 12.38 -3.80 -9.56
CA LEU A 146 12.66 -2.57 -8.82
C LEU A 146 11.52 -2.12 -7.90
N ALA A 147 10.32 -2.68 -8.01
CA ALA A 147 9.26 -2.40 -7.04
C ALA A 147 9.61 -3.03 -5.68
N ASN A 148 8.79 -2.75 -4.66
CA ASN A 148 8.91 -3.32 -3.32
C ASN A 148 10.30 -3.07 -2.71
N GLY A 149 10.81 -1.84 -2.85
CA GLY A 149 12.14 -1.46 -2.34
C GLY A 149 13.31 -2.11 -3.08
N GLY A 150 13.10 -2.68 -4.28
CA GLY A 150 14.10 -3.51 -4.96
C GLY A 150 14.49 -4.75 -4.14
N GLY A 151 13.57 -5.25 -3.30
CA GLY A 151 13.80 -6.38 -2.40
C GLY A 151 14.52 -6.02 -1.09
N LYS A 152 14.67 -4.72 -0.77
CA LYS A 152 15.31 -4.24 0.46
C LYS A 152 14.39 -3.31 1.24
N GLY A 153 14.65 -3.17 2.54
CA GLY A 153 14.07 -2.10 3.34
C GLY A 153 14.69 -0.76 2.98
N LEU A 154 13.88 0.30 2.92
CA LEU A 154 14.31 1.66 2.69
C LEU A 154 14.14 2.47 3.98
N LYS A 155 15.10 3.36 4.26
CA LYS A 155 15.07 4.28 5.39
C LYS A 155 15.39 5.67 4.90
N LEU A 156 14.59 6.65 5.31
CA LEU A 156 14.88 8.06 5.05
C LEU A 156 15.86 8.58 6.11
N GLU A 157 16.85 9.34 5.65
CA GLU A 157 17.85 10.00 6.50
C GLU A 157 17.86 11.49 6.18
N VAL A 158 17.90 12.32 7.22
CA VAL A 158 18.13 13.76 7.06
C VAL A 158 19.62 14.01 6.98
N ARG A 159 20.02 14.83 6.03
CA ARG A 159 21.39 15.30 5.86
C ARG A 159 21.37 16.80 5.60
N GLU A 160 22.27 17.52 6.26
CA GLU A 160 22.52 18.91 5.93
C GLU A 160 23.21 18.97 4.57
N VAL A 161 22.73 19.85 3.70
CA VAL A 161 23.32 20.11 2.40
C VAL A 161 23.37 21.61 2.20
N ASP A 162 24.44 22.09 1.56
CA ASP A 162 24.48 23.46 1.09
C ASP A 162 23.39 23.66 0.04
N ILE A 163 22.49 24.62 0.26
CA ILE A 163 21.50 25.00 -0.74
C ILE A 163 22.17 26.00 -1.66
N ASP A 164 22.56 25.55 -2.85
CA ASP A 164 22.97 26.46 -3.91
C ASP A 164 21.82 27.43 -4.20
N LYS A 165 22.07 28.73 -4.03
CA LYS A 165 21.14 29.80 -4.45
C LYS A 165 21.11 29.88 -5.97
N ALA A 166 20.64 28.83 -6.64
CA ALA A 166 20.49 28.81 -8.09
C ALA A 166 19.33 27.89 -8.49
N GLY A 167 18.16 28.50 -8.63
CA GLY A 167 16.94 27.97 -9.22
C GLY A 167 16.01 29.12 -9.53
#